data_AF-A0AAV5YRI0-F1
#
_entry.id   AF-A0AAV5YRI0-F1
#
_cell.length_a   1.000
_cell.length_b   1.000
_cell.length_c   1.000
_cell.angle_alpha   90.00
_cell.angle_beta   90.00
_cell.angle_gamma   90.00
#
_symmetry.space_group_name_H-M   'P 1'
#
loop_
_entity.id
_entity.type
_entity.pdbx_description
1 polymer ?
#
loop_
_entity_poly.entity_id
_entity_poly.type
_entity_poly.pdbx_seq_one_letter_code
_entity_poly.pdbx_strand_id
1 'polypeptide(L)'
;MSDVPVPALVLGLLFGIQHATDADHVIAVATIVARTRRFSAGALVGAFWGLGHSVTITLVGILIVVFHVAFSPQVALWLEFGAAAMLIWIGTLRIVSAFRDSDAVPVA
;
A
#
# COMPACT_ATOMS: atom_id res chain seq x y z
N MET A 1 0.04 18.73 -28.39
CA MET A 1 -0.05 17.82 -27.22
C MET A 1 -1.12 18.35 -26.25
N SER A 2 -2.35 18.63 -26.72
CA SER A 2 -3.36 19.39 -25.96
C SER A 2 -4.55 18.58 -25.46
N ASP A 3 -4.67 17.30 -25.84
CA ASP A 3 -5.88 16.54 -25.53
C ASP A 3 -5.50 15.38 -24.62
N VAL A 4 -5.07 15.68 -23.39
CA VAL A 4 -5.18 14.66 -22.34
C VAL A 4 -6.68 14.46 -22.14
N PRO A 5 -7.25 13.29 -22.50
CA PRO A 5 -8.68 13.12 -22.39
C PRO A 5 -9.02 13.18 -20.90
N VAL A 6 -9.78 14.19 -20.49
CA VAL A 6 -10.35 14.31 -19.13
C VAL A 6 -10.88 12.96 -18.62
N PRO A 7 -11.52 12.10 -19.44
CA PRO A 7 -11.88 10.74 -19.06
C PRO A 7 -10.73 9.88 -18.53
N ALA A 8 -9.53 9.94 -19.11
CA ALA A 8 -8.38 9.16 -18.64
C ALA A 8 -7.87 9.64 -17.27
N LEU A 9 -7.92 10.95 -17.00
CA LEU A 9 -7.58 11.48 -15.68
C LEU A 9 -8.61 11.07 -14.62
N VAL A 10 -9.89 11.12 -14.97
CA VAL A 10 -10.98 10.66 -14.08
C VAL A 10 -10.85 9.17 -13.81
N LEU A 11 -10.65 8.35 -14.84
CA LEU A 11 -10.45 6.91 -14.68
C LEU A 11 -9.20 6.62 -13.84
N GLY A 12 -8.09 7.28 -14.12
CA GLY A 12 -6.86 7.15 -13.34
C GLY A 12 -7.06 7.50 -11.86
N LEU A 13 -7.82 8.56 -11.57
CA LEU A 13 -8.17 8.93 -10.21
C LEU A 13 -9.05 7.88 -9.53
N LEU A 14 -10.08 7.36 -10.22
CA LEU A 14 -10.98 6.34 -9.68
C LEU A 14 -10.23 5.03 -9.38
N PHE A 15 -9.37 4.58 -10.30
CA PHE A 15 -8.51 3.41 -10.07
C PHE A 15 -7.50 3.66 -8.95
N GLY A 16 -6.97 4.88 -8.84
CA GLY A 16 -6.11 5.27 -7.72
C GLY A 16 -6.81 5.20 -6.37
N ILE A 17 -8.06 5.67 -6.28
CA ILE A 17 -8.88 5.57 -5.06
C ILE A 17 -9.15 4.09 -4.73
N GLN A 18 -9.53 3.29 -5.72
CA GLN A 18 -9.73 1.86 -5.55
C GLN A 18 -8.45 1.18 -5.01
N HIS A 19 -7.31 1.46 -5.64
CA HIS A 19 -6.03 0.90 -5.22
C HIS A 19 -5.63 1.32 -3.80
N ALA A 20 -5.86 2.60 -3.44
CA ALA A 20 -5.59 3.07 -2.08
C ALA A 20 -6.44 2.37 -1.01
N THR A 21 -7.55 1.75 -1.40
CA THR A 21 -8.40 0.94 -0.52
C THR A 21 -8.07 -0.55 -0.51
N ASP A 22 -7.03 -0.98 -1.23
CA ASP A 22 -6.56 -2.37 -1.20
C ASP A 22 -6.00 -2.73 0.20
N ALA A 23 -6.00 -4.03 0.50
CA ALA A 23 -5.70 -4.54 1.83
C ALA A 23 -4.31 -4.14 2.35
N ASP A 24 -3.32 -4.05 1.46
CA ASP A 24 -1.96 -3.66 1.79
C ASP A 24 -1.87 -2.19 2.28
N HIS A 25 -2.57 -1.29 1.60
CA HIS A 25 -2.64 0.12 1.94
C HIS A 25 -3.42 0.36 3.24
N VAL A 26 -4.55 -0.34 3.40
CA VAL A 26 -5.34 -0.31 4.64
C VAL A 26 -4.49 -0.78 5.83
N ILE A 27 -3.77 -1.89 5.70
CA ILE A 27 -2.91 -2.41 6.76
C ILE A 27 -1.73 -1.47 7.05
N ALA A 28 -1.12 -0.87 6.03
CA ALA A 28 -0.04 0.10 6.19
C ALA A 28 -0.50 1.33 6.99
N VAL A 29 -1.61 1.95 6.57
CA VAL A 29 -2.17 3.13 7.26
C VAL A 29 -2.63 2.79 8.67
N ALA A 30 -3.31 1.65 8.86
CA ALA A 30 -3.72 1.19 10.19
C ALA A 30 -2.52 0.97 11.12
N THR A 31 -1.39 0.51 10.57
CA THR A 31 -0.14 0.33 11.33
C THR A 31 0.50 1.66 11.71
N ILE A 32 0.51 2.63 10.79
CA ILE A 32 1.01 3.99 11.07
C ILE A 32 0.17 4.63 12.18
N VAL A 33 -1.15 4.66 12.01
CA VAL A 33 -2.07 5.29 12.97
C VAL A 33 -2.00 4.63 14.34
N ALA A 34 -1.90 3.30 14.42
CA ALA A 34 -1.77 2.59 15.69
C ALA A 34 -0.46 2.91 16.45
N ARG A 35 0.60 3.31 15.75
CA ARG A 35 1.91 3.62 16.36
C ARG A 35 2.11 5.11 16.63
N THR A 36 1.30 5.99 16.04
CA THR A 36 1.43 7.45 16.21
C THR A 36 0.36 8.01 17.16
N ARG A 37 0.77 8.72 18.22
CA ARG A 37 -0.16 9.35 19.17
C ARG A 37 -0.85 10.62 18.66
N ARG A 38 -0.29 11.27 17.63
CA ARG A 38 -0.81 12.53 17.06
C ARG A 38 -1.18 12.33 15.60
N PHE A 39 -2.37 12.80 15.22
CA PHE A 39 -2.86 12.72 13.85
C PHE A 39 -1.90 13.34 12.84
N SER A 40 -1.36 14.54 13.13
CA SER A 40 -0.43 15.23 12.24
C SER A 40 0.87 14.45 11.98
N ALA A 41 1.39 13.76 13.01
CA ALA A 41 2.56 12.92 12.86
C ALA A 41 2.25 11.68 12.00
N GLY A 42 1.10 11.02 12.23
CA GLY A 42 0.64 9.91 11.39
C GLY A 42 0.41 10.32 9.94
N ALA A 43 -0.22 11.48 9.71
CA ALA A 43 -0.45 12.03 8.38
C ALA A 43 0.86 12.35 7.64
N LEU A 44 1.86 12.90 8.33
CA LEU A 44 3.16 13.20 7.73
C LEU A 44 3.92 11.91 7.36
N VAL A 45 3.91 10.91 8.24
CA VAL A 45 4.50 9.59 7.94
C VAL A 45 3.78 8.93 6.77
N GLY A 46 2.45 8.97 6.75
CA GLY A 46 1.63 8.47 5.65
C GLY A 46 1.94 9.19 4.33
N ALA A 47 2.12 10.51 4.34
CA ALA A 47 2.46 11.29 3.16
C ALA A 47 3.84 10.93 2.60
N PHE A 48 4.87 10.84 3.45
CA PHE A 48 6.21 10.42 3.01
C PHE A 48 6.24 8.98 2.50
N TRP A 49 5.51 8.07 3.17
CA TRP A 49 5.36 6.70 2.73
C TRP A 49 4.69 6.61 1.35
N GLY A 50 3.55 7.28 1.17
CA GLY A 50 2.83 7.30 -0.11
C GLY A 50 3.63 7.95 -1.24
N LEU A 51 4.37 9.02 -0.93
CA LEU A 51 5.28 9.67 -1.89
C LEU A 51 6.39 8.71 -2.33
N GLY A 52 7.08 8.07 -1.38
CA GLY A 52 8.15 7.12 -1.67
C GLY A 52 7.66 5.91 -2.47
N HIS A 53 6.48 5.40 -2.12
CA HIS A 53 5.82 4.31 -2.85
C HIS A 53 5.51 4.71 -4.31
N SER A 54 4.87 5.87 -4.50
CA SER A 54 4.54 6.40 -5.83
C SER A 54 5.76 6.64 -6.69
N VAL A 55 6.83 7.21 -6.12
CA VAL A 55 8.11 7.42 -6.81
C VAL A 55 8.71 6.08 -7.26
N THR A 56 8.69 5.07 -6.40
CA THR A 56 9.23 3.74 -6.73
C THR A 56 8.45 3.07 -7.86
N ILE A 57 7.12 3.04 -7.79
CA ILE A 57 6.27 2.47 -8.85
C ILE A 57 6.45 3.23 -10.15
N THR A 58 6.48 4.56 -10.10
CA THR A 58 6.65 5.39 -11.30
C THR A 58 8.00 5.14 -11.96
N LEU A 59 9.08 5.11 -11.20
CA LEU A 59 10.42 4.86 -11.74
C LEU A 59 10.54 3.45 -12.34
N VAL A 60 10.09 2.43 -11.61
CA VAL A 60 10.12 1.03 -12.09
C VAL A 60 9.22 0.87 -13.32
N GLY A 61 8.02 1.44 -13.29
CA GLY A 61 7.08 1.43 -14.42
C GLY A 61 7.65 2.10 -15.67
N ILE A 62 8.27 3.28 -15.52
CA ILE A 62 8.98 3.95 -16.62
C ILE A 62 10.08 3.04 -17.16
N LEU A 63 10.88 2.42 -16.29
CA LEU A 63 11.95 1.54 -16.70
C LEU A 63 11.41 0.35 -17.51
N ILE A 64 10.34 -0.29 -17.06
CA ILE A 64 9.69 -1.40 -17.76
C ILE A 64 9.25 -0.98 -19.17
N VAL A 65 8.58 0.18 -19.29
CA VAL A 65 8.09 0.70 -20.57
C VAL A 65 9.24 1.06 -21.51
N VAL A 66 10.25 1.76 -21.03
CA VAL A 66 11.40 2.22 -21.83
C VAL A 66 12.23 1.03 -22.32
N PHE A 67 12.55 0.10 -21.42
CA PHE A 67 13.38 -1.06 -21.73
C PHE A 67 12.59 -2.25 -22.31
N HIS A 68 11.28 -2.09 -22.52
CA HIS A 68 10.38 -3.13 -23.03
C HIS A 68 10.51 -4.45 -22.28
N VAL A 69 10.63 -4.38 -20.94
CA VAL A 69 10.84 -5.56 -20.09
C VAL A 69 9.51 -6.31 -19.99
N ALA A 70 9.45 -7.48 -20.61
CA ALA A 70 8.31 -8.39 -20.46
C ALA A 70 8.55 -9.34 -19.28
N PHE A 71 7.68 -9.30 -18.26
CA PHE A 71 7.69 -10.31 -17.22
C PHE A 71 7.12 -11.61 -17.77
N SER A 72 7.82 -12.72 -17.54
CA SER A 72 7.22 -14.04 -17.78
C SER A 72 6.08 -14.27 -16.79
N PRO A 73 5.02 -15.01 -17.17
CA PRO A 73 3.91 -15.33 -16.26
C PRO A 73 4.37 -15.96 -14.94
N GLN A 74 5.45 -16.73 -14.97
CA GLN A 74 6.03 -17.38 -13.81
C GLN A 74 6.57 -16.34 -12.82
N VAL A 75 7.28 -15.32 -13.30
CA VAL A 75 7.82 -14.26 -12.43
C VAL A 75 6.69 -13.46 -11.79
N ALA A 76 5.66 -13.10 -12.57
CA ALA A 76 4.48 -12.41 -12.04
C ALA A 76 3.80 -13.23 -10.92
N LEU A 77 3.60 -14.53 -11.15
CA LEU A 77 2.98 -15.40 -10.16
C LEU A 77 3.80 -15.52 -8.87
N TRP A 78 5.13 -15.58 -8.98
CA TRP A 78 5.99 -15.58 -7.79
C TRP A 78 5.93 -14.28 -7.01
N LEU A 79 5.83 -13.13 -7.70
CA LEU A 79 5.66 -11.83 -7.05
C LEU A 79 4.29 -11.73 -6.34
N GLU A 80 3.22 -12.17 -7.00
CA GLU A 80 1.86 -12.23 -6.43
C GLU A 80 1.81 -13.13 -5.20
N PHE A 81 2.41 -14.32 -5.29
CA PHE A 81 2.50 -15.26 -4.16
C PHE A 81 3.27 -14.65 -2.99
N GLY A 82 4.40 -13.99 -3.26
CA GLY A 82 5.18 -13.30 -2.24
C GLY A 82 4.39 -12.21 -1.52
N ALA A 83 3.65 -11.39 -2.28
CA ALA A 83 2.78 -10.36 -1.72
C ALA A 83 1.64 -10.97 -0.87
N ALA A 84 1.00 -12.03 -1.36
CA ALA A 84 -0.05 -12.73 -0.62
C ALA A 84 0.45 -13.31 0.72
N ALA A 85 1.60 -13.99 0.69
CA ALA A 85 2.24 -14.53 1.89
C ALA A 85 2.60 -13.42 2.89
N MET A 86 3.13 -12.30 2.41
CA MET A 86 3.44 -11.13 3.24
C MET A 86 2.18 -10.57 3.92
N LEU A 87 1.07 -10.44 3.20
CA LEU A 87 -0.18 -9.91 3.75
C LEU A 87 -0.80 -10.84 4.80
N ILE A 88 -0.78 -12.16 4.56
CA ILE A 88 -1.24 -13.15 5.54
C ILE A 88 -0.40 -13.05 6.83
N TRP A 89 0.92 -12.93 6.69
CA TRP A 89 1.84 -12.81 7.81
C TRP A 89 1.58 -11.55 8.63
N ILE A 90 1.58 -10.37 7.98
CA ILE A 90 1.35 -9.10 8.66
C ILE A 90 -0.06 -9.07 9.28
N GLY A 91 -1.08 -9.52 8.55
CA GLY A 91 -2.46 -9.60 9.04
C GLY A 91 -2.55 -10.42 10.34
N THR A 92 -1.91 -11.60 10.36
CA THR A 92 -1.86 -12.47 11.55
C THR A 92 -1.16 -11.78 12.72
N LEU A 93 -0.02 -11.13 12.49
CA LEU A 93 0.71 -10.39 13.53
C LEU A 93 -0.14 -9.27 14.14
N ARG A 94 -0.93 -8.56 13.32
CA ARG A 94 -1.79 -7.46 13.77
C ARG A 94 -2.97 -7.98 14.60
N ILE A 95 -3.59 -9.08 14.20
CA ILE A 95 -4.66 -9.74 14.97
C ILE A 95 -4.13 -10.22 16.32
N VAL A 96 -2.99 -10.91 16.35
CA VAL A 96 -2.38 -11.41 17.61
C VAL A 96 -2.01 -10.27 18.56
N SER A 97 -1.47 -9.16 18.03
CA SER A 97 -1.16 -7.97 18.84
C SER A 97 -2.42 -7.38 19.48
N ALA A 98 -3.51 -7.27 18.71
CA ALA A 98 -4.76 -6.69 19.21
C ALA A 98 -5.35 -7.48 20.40
N PHE A 99 -5.26 -8.81 20.36
CA PHE A 99 -5.71 -9.65 21.49
C PHE A 99 -4.81 -9.50 22.71
N ARG A 100 -3.48 -9.50 22.53
CA ARG A 100 -2.52 -9.33 23.64
C ARG A 100 -2.63 -7.98 24.34
N ASP A 101 -2.90 -6.92 23.58
CA ASP A 101 -3.09 -5.57 24.14
C ASP A 101 -4.41 -5.47 24.93
N SER A 102 -5.41 -6.28 24.58
CA SER A 102 -6.70 -6.34 25.29
C SER A 102 -6.60 -7.06 26.63
N ASP A 103 -5.78 -8.12 26.71
CA ASP A 103 -5.54 -8.89 27.94
C ASP A 103 -4.67 -8.13 28.97
N ALA A 104 -3.98 -7.06 28.53
CA ALA A 104 -3.08 -6.26 29.36
C ALA A 104 -3.78 -5.11 30.12
N VAL A 105 -5.08 -4.89 29.90
CA VAL A 105 -5.86 -3.87 30.61
C VAL A 105 -6.38 -4.46 31.93
N PRO A 106 -5.91 -4.02 33.11
CA PRO A 106 -6.54 -4.39 34.37
C PRO A 106 -7.93 -3.76 34.38
N VAL A 107 -8.98 -4.58 34.35
CA VAL A 107 -10.33 -4.15 34.70
C VAL A 107 -10.33 -3.78 36.18
N ALA A 108 -10.21 -2.47 36.44
CA ALA A 108 -10.40 -1.86 37.75
C ALA A 108 -11.88 -1.49 37.97
#